data_AF-C7MHI4-F1
#
_entry.id   AF-C7MHI4-F1
#
_cell.length_a   1.000
_cell.length_b   1.000
_cell.length_c   1.000
_cell.angle_alpha   90.00
_cell.angle_beta   90.00
_cell.angle_gamma   90.00
#
_symmetry.space_group_name_H-M   'P 1'
#
loop_
_entity.id
_entity.type
_entity.pdbx_description
1 polymer ?
#
loop_
_entity_poly.entity_id
_entity_poly.type
_entity_poly.pdbx_seq_one_letter_code
_entity_poly.pdbx_strand_id
1 'polypeptide(L)'
;MPVTARFPERNTIGRMPEELTSTVAADLLGISRPTLMTWARAREIDSFTVGSHSRFTRDEVLRVRAQRAADRAAAHAALREFEAAHDEVLDD
;
A
#
# COMPACT_ATOMS: atom_id res chain seq x y z
N MET A 1 -12.25 -30.40 -6.31
CA MET A 1 -13.25 -29.36 -6.64
C MET A 1 -12.59 -27.98 -6.50
N PRO A 2 -12.13 -27.32 -7.58
CA PRO A 2 -11.72 -25.92 -7.50
C PRO A 2 -12.91 -25.00 -7.81
N VAL A 3 -13.10 -23.98 -6.98
CA VAL A 3 -14.12 -22.95 -7.13
C VAL A 3 -13.65 -21.97 -8.20
N THR A 4 -14.32 -21.99 -9.36
CA THR A 4 -14.10 -21.05 -10.47
C THR A 4 -14.59 -19.67 -10.08
N ALA A 5 -13.66 -18.74 -9.80
CA ALA A 5 -13.98 -17.33 -9.63
C ALA A 5 -14.43 -16.75 -10.98
N ARG A 6 -15.71 -16.38 -11.07
CA ARG A 6 -16.30 -15.67 -12.21
C ARG A 6 -15.85 -14.21 -12.15
N PHE A 7 -14.94 -13.81 -13.03
CA PHE A 7 -14.56 -12.41 -13.24
C PHE A 7 -15.65 -11.70 -14.06
N PRO A 8 -16.28 -10.61 -13.57
CA PRO A 8 -17.11 -9.78 -14.43
C PRO A 8 -16.21 -8.88 -15.31
N GLU A 9 -16.35 -9.11 -16.61
CA GLU A 9 -16.40 -8.14 -17.71
C GLU A 9 -15.17 -7.27 -18.05
N ARG A 10 -14.69 -7.52 -19.29
CA ARG A 10 -13.86 -6.72 -20.21
C ARG A 10 -13.28 -5.41 -19.61
N ASN A 11 -12.06 -5.49 -19.09
CA ASN A 11 -11.28 -4.30 -18.79
C ASN A 11 -10.75 -3.70 -20.12
N THR A 12 -11.22 -2.52 -20.48
CA THR A 12 -10.60 -1.67 -21.51
C THR A 12 -9.12 -1.51 -21.19
N ILE A 13 -8.27 -2.08 -22.06
CA ILE A 13 -6.81 -1.96 -22.01
C ILE A 13 -6.47 -0.46 -22.14
N GLY A 14 -6.29 0.23 -21.02
CA GLY A 14 -5.94 1.66 -21.02
C GLY A 14 -6.18 2.42 -19.72
N ARG A 15 -7.07 1.96 -18.83
CA ARG A 15 -7.35 2.64 -17.55
C ARG A 15 -7.24 1.67 -16.38
N MET A 16 -6.43 1.99 -15.37
CA MET A 16 -6.44 1.25 -14.11
C MET A 16 -7.87 1.31 -13.54
N PRO A 17 -8.47 0.16 -13.17
CA PRO A 17 -9.79 0.12 -12.56
C PRO A 17 -9.86 0.98 -11.29
N GLU A 18 -11.01 1.60 -11.03
CA GLU A 18 -11.24 2.35 -9.79
C GLU A 18 -11.27 1.43 -8.56
N GLU A 19 -11.67 0.17 -8.76
CA GLU A 19 -11.71 -0.87 -7.73
C GLU A 19 -10.61 -1.91 -7.95
N LEU A 20 -9.82 -2.14 -6.92
CA LEU A 20 -8.70 -3.06 -6.91
C LEU A 20 -9.03 -4.28 -6.05
N THR A 21 -8.58 -5.43 -6.52
CA THR A 21 -8.59 -6.66 -5.70
C THR A 21 -7.49 -6.59 -4.64
N SER A 22 -7.63 -7.40 -3.58
CA SER A 22 -6.60 -7.50 -2.54
C SER A 22 -5.22 -7.86 -3.07
N THR A 23 -5.14 -8.67 -4.13
CA THR A 23 -3.86 -9.01 -4.76
C THR A 23 -3.24 -7.79 -5.44
N VAL A 24 -3.99 -7.10 -6.30
CA VAL A 24 -3.48 -5.94 -7.04
C VAL A 24 -3.11 -4.80 -6.09
N ALA A 25 -3.91 -4.55 -5.05
CA ALA A 25 -3.60 -3.56 -4.03
C ALA A 25 -2.32 -3.89 -3.25
N ALA A 26 -2.13 -5.17 -2.87
CA ALA A 26 -0.93 -5.61 -2.16
C ALA A 26 0.34 -5.47 -3.03
N ASP A 27 0.25 -5.84 -4.31
CA ASP A 27 1.32 -5.70 -5.28
C ASP A 27 1.71 -4.21 -5.47
N LEU A 28 0.72 -3.32 -5.57
CA LEU A 28 0.95 -1.88 -5.71
C LEU A 28 1.59 -1.24 -4.47
N LEU A 29 1.31 -1.79 -3.28
CA LEU A 29 1.88 -1.35 -2.01
C LEU A 29 3.23 -2.03 -1.72
N GLY A 30 3.62 -3.05 -2.48
CA GLY A 30 4.83 -3.84 -2.25
C GLY A 30 4.79 -4.64 -0.95
N ILE A 31 3.60 -5.09 -0.53
CA ILE A 31 3.40 -5.88 0.70
C ILE A 31 2.75 -7.22 0.40
N SER A 32 2.77 -8.13 1.37
CA SER A 32 2.04 -9.38 1.25
C SER A 32 0.52 -9.14 1.37
N ARG A 33 -0.28 -9.92 0.64
CA ARG A 33 -1.75 -9.91 0.78
C ARG A 33 -2.22 -10.14 2.23
N PRO A 34 -1.65 -11.07 3.03
CA PRO A 34 -1.97 -11.18 4.45
C PRO A 34 -1.77 -9.88 5.24
N THR A 35 -0.66 -9.17 4.99
CA THR A 35 -0.38 -7.86 5.59
C THR A 35 -1.45 -6.84 5.23
N LEU A 36 -1.84 -6.77 3.94
CA LEU A 36 -2.91 -5.89 3.50
C LEU A 36 -4.25 -6.18 4.21
N MET A 37 -4.58 -7.47 4.40
CA MET A 37 -5.80 -7.85 5.11
C MET A 37 -5.75 -7.47 6.60
N THR A 38 -4.59 -7.52 7.24
CA THR A 38 -4.41 -7.03 8.61
C THR A 38 -4.69 -5.53 8.69
N TRP A 39 -4.19 -4.73 7.75
CA TRP A 39 -4.44 -3.29 7.69
C TRP A 39 -5.91 -2.95 7.45
N ALA A 40 -6.57 -3.71 6.56
CA ALA A 40 -8.01 -3.56 6.32
C ALA A 40 -8.83 -3.84 7.59
N ARG A 41 -8.46 -4.86 8.37
CA ARG A 41 -9.08 -5.17 9.67
C ARG A 41 -8.79 -4.10 10.72
N ALA A 42 -7.59 -3.54 10.71
CA ALA A 42 -7.17 -2.45 11.59
C ALA A 42 -7.77 -1.09 11.21
N ARG A 43 -8.48 -0.99 10.07
CA ARG A 43 -8.96 0.28 9.48
C ARG A 43 -7.85 1.28 9.16
N GLU A 44 -6.65 0.77 8.87
CA GLU A 44 -5.53 1.58 8.36
C GLU A 44 -5.65 1.87 6.86
N ILE A 45 -6.37 0.99 6.15
CA ILE A 45 -6.72 1.16 4.75
C ILE A 45 -8.21 0.88 4.57
N ASP A 46 -8.91 1.79 3.89
CA ASP A 46 -10.32 1.61 3.62
C ASP A 46 -10.54 0.47 2.62
N SER A 47 -11.48 -0.41 2.97
CA SER A 47 -11.87 -1.55 2.15
C SER A 47 -13.38 -1.73 2.20
N PHE A 48 -13.95 -2.20 1.10
CA PHE A 48 -15.37 -2.48 0.99
C PHE A 48 -15.58 -3.90 0.47
N THR A 49 -16.66 -4.54 0.88
CA THR A 49 -16.94 -5.94 0.50
C THR A 49 -17.91 -5.96 -0.67
N VAL A 50 -17.52 -6.60 -1.77
CA VAL A 50 -18.38 -6.87 -2.93
C VAL A 50 -18.67 -8.36 -2.99
N GLY A 51 -19.89 -8.75 -2.58
CA GLY A 51 -20.27 -10.14 -2.40
C GLY A 51 -19.48 -10.78 -1.26
N SER A 52 -18.57 -11.71 -1.59
CA SER A 52 -17.70 -12.40 -0.62
C SER A 52 -16.24 -11.91 -0.62
N HIS A 53 -15.88 -10.97 -1.49
CA HIS A 53 -14.50 -10.52 -1.65
C HIS A 53 -14.33 -9.05 -1.24
N SER A 54 -13.24 -8.76 -0.53
CA SER A 54 -12.83 -7.38 -0.25
C SER A 54 -12.24 -6.71 -1.49
N ARG A 55 -12.60 -5.45 -1.67
CA ARG A 55 -12.16 -4.52 -2.72
C ARG A 55 -11.59 -3.26 -2.05
N PHE A 56 -10.71 -2.59 -2.78
CA PHE A 56 -10.01 -1.39 -2.34
C PHE A 56 -10.15 -0.34 -3.43
N THR A 57 -10.38 0.92 -3.06
CA THR A 57 -10.38 1.98 -4.06
C THR A 57 -8.94 2.30 -4.46
N ARG A 58 -8.74 2.65 -5.73
CA ARG A 58 -7.42 3.02 -6.24
C ARG A 58 -6.82 4.19 -5.47
N ASP A 59 -7.62 5.23 -5.21
CA ASP A 59 -7.17 6.42 -4.50
C ASP A 59 -6.68 6.10 -3.10
N GLU A 60 -7.38 5.20 -2.41
CA GLU A 60 -6.99 4.79 -1.06
C GLU A 60 -5.66 4.04 -1.06
N VAL A 61 -5.48 3.10 -2.00
CA VAL A 61 -4.21 2.38 -2.15
C VAL A 61 -3.05 3.34 -2.47
N LEU A 62 -3.30 4.33 -3.33
CA LEU A 62 -2.29 5.35 -3.68
C LEU A 62 -1.98 6.29 -2.52
N ARG A 63 -2.99 6.67 -1.72
CA ARG A 63 -2.83 7.47 -0.49
C ARG A 63 -1.91 6.76 0.50
N VAL A 64 -2.16 5.48 0.77
CA VAL A 64 -1.31 4.69 1.68
C VAL A 64 0.10 4.55 1.13
N ARG A 65 0.26 4.34 -0.18
CA ARG A 65 1.57 4.30 -0.82
C ARG A 65 2.35 5.60 -0.63
N ALA A 66 1.69 6.74 -0.84
CA ALA A 66 2.29 8.06 -0.67
C ALA A 66 2.70 8.31 0.79
N GLN A 67 1.83 7.97 1.75
CA GLN A 67 2.14 8.07 3.17
C GLN A 67 3.42 7.29 3.53
N ARG A 68 3.52 6.03 3.09
CA ARG A 68 4.71 5.20 3.36
C ARG A 68 5.98 5.71 2.68
N ALA A 69 5.86 6.40 1.55
CA ALA A 69 7.01 7.05 0.93
C ALA A 69 7.46 8.26 1.75
N ALA A 70 6.52 9.07 2.24
CA ALA A 70 6.78 10.21 3.12
C ALA A 70 7.41 9.76 4.44
N ASP A 71 6.87 8.72 5.08
CA ASP A 71 7.41 8.19 6.34
C ASP A 71 8.86 7.72 6.20
N ARG A 72 9.17 7.02 5.08
CA ARG A 72 10.54 6.60 4.78
C ARG A 72 11.47 7.79 4.53
N ALA A 73 11.00 8.80 3.82
CA ALA A 73 11.77 10.01 3.58
C ALA A 73 12.04 10.78 4.88
N ALA A 74 11.05 10.90 5.76
CA ALA A 74 11.18 11.54 7.06
C ALA A 74 12.16 10.80 7.98
N ALA A 75 12.07 9.46 8.04
CA ALA A 75 13.01 8.65 8.81
C ALA A 75 14.47 8.80 8.31
N HIS A 76 14.67 8.85 7.00
CA HIS A 76 15.99 9.09 6.42
C HIS A 76 16.49 10.51 6.70
N ALA A 77 15.62 11.53 6.61
CA ALA A 77 15.99 12.90 6.96
C ALA A 77 16.41 13.04 8.43
N ALA A 78 15.69 12.41 9.35
CA ALA A 78 16.04 12.39 10.77
C ALA A 78 17.41 11.76 11.04
N LEU A 79 17.75 10.67 10.32
CA LEU A 79 19.07 10.07 10.43
C LEU A 79 20.18 11.01 9.91
N ARG A 80 19.94 11.68 8.77
CA ARG A 80 20.90 12.66 8.21
C ARG A 80 21.14 13.86 9.11
N GLU A 81 20.09 14.37 9.74
CA GLU A 81 20.19 15.47 10.70
C GLU A 81 20.97 15.06 11.95
N PHE A 82 20.72 13.85 12.46
CA PHE A 82 21.50 13.29 13.55
C PHE A 82 22.99 13.14 13.19
N GLU A 83 23.30 12.58 12.01
CA GLU A 83 24.68 12.48 11.52
C GLU A 83 25.35 13.85 11.43
N ALA A 84 24.70 14.84 10.82
CA ALA A 84 25.25 16.19 10.68
C ALA A 84 25.49 16.89 12.03
N ALA A 85 24.65 16.65 13.03
CA ALA A 85 24.83 17.18 14.38
C ALA A 85 25.97 16.51 15.16
N HIS A 86 26.40 15.31 14.75
CA HIS A 86 27.41 14.51 15.44
C HIS A 86 28.76 14.42 14.71
N ASP A 87 28.85 14.92 13.47
CA ASP A 87 30.10 14.98 12.67
C ASP A 87 31.12 15.99 13.26
N GLU A 88 30.69 16.93 14.11
CA GLU A 88 31.59 17.86 14.83
C GLU A 88 32.40 17.21 15.97
N VAL A 89 32.21 15.92 16.27
CA VAL A 89 32.78 15.26 17.47
C VAL A 89 33.92 14.28 17.14
N LEU A 90 34.22 14.02 15.86
CA LEU A 90 35.18 12.98 15.44
C LEU A 90 36.49 13.50 14.84
N ASP A 91 36.74 14.81 14.89
CA ASP A 91 37.92 15.46 14.28
C ASP A 91 39.01 15.91 15.30
N ASP A 92 39.10 15.25 16.47
CA ASP A 92 40.16 15.46 17.50
C ASP A 92 40.98 14.18 17.77
#